data_AF-A0A2M8FBU8-F1
#
_entry.id   AF-A0A2M8FBU8-F1
#
_cell.length_a   1.000
_cell.length_b   1.000
_cell.length_c   1.000
_cell.angle_alpha   90.00
_cell.angle_beta   90.00
_cell.angle_gamma   90.00
#
_symmetry.space_group_name_H-M   'P 1'
#
loop_
_entity.id
_entity.type
_entity.pdbx_description
1 polymer ?
#
loop_
_entity_poly.entity_id
_entity_poly.type
_entity_poly.pdbx_seq_one_letter_code
_entity_poly.pdbx_strand_id
1 'polypeptide(L)' 'MTREEAYKFLTDNVRNENLLKHHFAAEAVMKALAENFNSQKIKPEEMVDKNEWGIVGLLHDADYEQTRSYPEKHGIVLAE' A
#
# COMPACT_ATOMS: atom_id res chain seq x y z
N MET A 1 12.08 2.71 -0.90
CA MET A 1 11.07 3.73 -1.20
C MET A 1 10.66 4.39 0.11
N THR A 2 10.60 5.72 0.15
CA THR A 2 10.04 6.48 1.27
C THR A 2 8.53 6.61 1.14
N ARG A 3 7.84 7.02 2.22
CA ARG A 3 6.39 7.21 2.16
C ARG A 3 6.00 8.37 1.24
N GLU A 4 6.85 9.39 1.12
CA GLU A 4 6.69 10.53 0.23
C GLU A 4 6.85 10.12 -1.24
N GLU A 5 7.83 9.27 -1.56
CA GLU A 5 7.98 8.69 -2.90
C GLU A 5 6.75 7.85 -3.28
N ALA A 6 6.26 7.03 -2.34
CA ALA A 6 5.04 6.23 -2.52
C ALA A 6 3.80 7.12 -2.73
N TYR A 7 3.69 8.23 -1.99
CA TYR A 7 2.62 9.21 -2.18
C TYR A 7 2.61 9.77 -3.60
N LYS A 8 3.79 10.21 -4.05
CA LYS A 8 3.96 10.81 -5.35
C LYS A 8 3.59 9.81 -6.44
N PHE A 9 4.10 8.58 -6.34
CA PHE A 9 3.78 7.51 -7.27
C PHE A 9 2.27 7.23 -7.33
N LEU A 10 1.60 7.10 -6.18
CA LEU A 10 0.15 6.86 -6.14
C LEU A 10 -0.61 7.99 -6.84
N THR A 11 -0.31 9.24 -6.48
CA THR A 11 -1.02 10.40 -7.02
C THR A 11 -0.70 10.66 -8.49
N ASP A 12 0.43 10.16 -9.02
CA ASP A 12 0.73 10.19 -10.44
C ASP A 12 -0.11 9.17 -11.24
N ASN A 13 -0.45 8.01 -10.64
CA ASN A 13 -1.13 6.89 -11.30
C ASN A 13 -2.65 6.83 -11.05
N VAL A 14 -3.13 7.37 -9.94
CA VAL A 14 -4.54 7.34 -9.54
C VAL A 14 -5.06 8.77 -9.43
N ARG A 15 -6.11 9.08 -10.20
CA ARG A 15 -6.75 10.42 -10.22
C ARG A 15 -8.09 10.43 -9.52
N ASN A 16 -8.73 9.27 -9.37
CA ASN A 16 -10.01 9.18 -8.70
C ASN A 16 -9.89 9.41 -7.18
N GLU A 17 -10.57 10.45 -6.66
CA GLU A 17 -10.51 10.80 -5.24
C GLU A 17 -11.01 9.71 -4.28
N ASN A 18 -11.99 8.91 -4.69
CA ASN A 18 -12.50 7.83 -3.86
C ASN A 18 -11.49 6.67 -3.78
N LEU A 19 -10.78 6.39 -4.88
CA LEU A 19 -9.67 5.43 -4.86
C LEU A 19 -8.54 5.95 -3.99
N LEU A 20 -8.15 7.23 -4.10
CA LEU A 20 -7.14 7.81 -3.21
C LEU A 20 -7.50 7.65 -1.73
N LYS A 21 -8.77 7.90 -1.35
CA LYS A 21 -9.25 7.67 0.03
C LYS A 21 -9.15 6.20 0.45
N HIS A 22 -9.47 5.26 -0.46
CA HIS A 22 -9.30 3.82 -0.23
C HIS A 22 -7.84 3.46 0.05
N HIS A 23 -6.90 3.97 -0.75
CA HIS A 23 -5.46 3.77 -0.54
C HIS A 23 -4.98 4.30 0.83
N PHE A 24 -5.46 5.48 1.25
CA PHE A 24 -5.13 6.02 2.58
C PHE A 24 -5.73 5.20 3.72
N ALA A 25 -6.95 4.69 3.55
CA ALA A 25 -7.56 3.79 4.53
C ALA A 25 -6.78 2.47 4.63
N ALA A 26 -6.37 1.89 3.49
CA ALA A 26 -5.55 0.68 3.44
C ALA A 26 -4.19 0.87 4.11
N GLU A 27 -3.50 2.00 3.87
CA GLU A 27 -2.28 2.36 4.59
C GLU A 27 -2.51 2.39 6.12
N ALA A 28 -3.57 3.06 6.57
CA ALA A 28 -3.86 3.19 8.00
C ALA A 28 -4.13 1.83 8.66
N VAL A 29 -4.89 0.96 7.98
CA VAL A 29 -5.16 -0.41 8.42
C VAL A 29 -3.88 -1.22 8.48
N MET A 30 -3.03 -1.16 7.45
CA MET A 30 -1.78 -1.91 7.42
C MET A 30 -0.81 -1.45 8.53
N LYS A 31 -0.74 -0.15 8.80
CA LYS A 31 0.03 0.38 9.93
C LYS A 31 -0.48 -0.16 11.27
N ALA A 32 -1.79 -0.20 11.48
CA ALA A 32 -2.40 -0.74 12.69
C ALA A 32 -2.18 -2.26 12.83
N LEU A 33 -2.22 -3.00 11.72
CA LEU A 33 -1.92 -4.43 11.69
C LEU A 33 -0.46 -4.70 12.05
N ALA A 34 0.49 -3.91 11.52
CA ALA A 34 1.90 -4.02 11.88
C ALA A 34 2.12 -3.86 13.39
N GLU A 35 1.48 -2.86 14.01
CA GLU A 35 1.52 -2.68 15.47
C GLU A 35 0.88 -3.84 16.23
N ASN A 36 -0.30 -4.29 15.79
CA ASN A 36 -1.00 -5.40 16.41
C ASN A 36 -0.19 -6.70 16.35
N PHE A 37 0.45 -7.00 15.23
CA PHE A 37 1.30 -8.17 15.10
C PHE A 37 2.56 -8.03 15.93
N ASN A 38 3.24 -6.88 15.89
CA ASN A 38 4.43 -6.63 16.69
C ASN A 38 4.16 -6.76 18.20
N SER A 39 2.95 -6.41 18.68
CA SER A 39 2.57 -6.60 20.09
C SER A 39 2.53 -8.06 20.54
N GLN A 40 2.43 -9.00 19.60
CA GLN A 40 2.41 -10.44 19.84
C GLN A 40 3.77 -11.09 19.62
N LYS A 41 4.76 -10.36 19.09
CA LYS A 41 6.10 -10.86 18.83
C LYS A 41 6.99 -10.66 20.04
N ILE A 42 7.82 -11.67 20.33
CA ILE A 42 8.79 -11.63 21.43
C ILE A 42 10.19 -11.35 20.90
N LYS A 43 10.49 -11.84 19.69
CA LYS A 43 11.81 -11.77 19.10
C LYS A 43 11.91 -10.59 18.11
N PRO A 44 12.94 -9.75 18.20
CA PRO A 44 13.12 -8.61 17.29
C PRO A 44 13.10 -8.99 15.81
N GLU A 45 13.65 -10.15 15.45
CA GLU A 45 13.68 -10.65 14.07
C GLU A 45 12.32 -11.04 13.49
N GLU A 46 11.29 -11.18 14.34
CA GLU A 46 9.92 -11.44 13.91
C GLU A 46 9.10 -10.15 13.77
N MET A 47 9.64 -9.01 14.19
CA MET A 47 8.97 -7.72 14.05
C MET A 47 8.93 -7.30 12.60
N VAL A 48 7.80 -6.71 12.21
CA VAL A 48 7.61 -6.13 10.88
C VAL A 48 7.74 -4.61 10.94
N ASP A 49 8.25 -4.01 9.87
CA ASP A 49 8.38 -2.56 9.77
C ASP A 49 7.03 -1.91 9.46
N LYS A 50 6.59 -0.99 10.33
CA LYS A 50 5.31 -0.28 10.20
C LYS A 50 5.27 0.63 8.96
N ASN A 51 6.37 1.27 8.60
CA ASN A 51 6.43 2.14 7.41
C ASN A 51 6.37 1.31 6.14
N GLU A 52 7.06 0.16 6.11
CA GLU A 52 6.98 -0.78 4.98
C GLU A 52 5.54 -1.28 4.79
N TRP A 53 4.87 -1.72 5.86
CA TRP A 53 3.46 -2.11 5.82
C TRP A 53 2.54 -0.99 5.34
N GLY A 54 2.79 0.24 5.80
CA GLY A 54 2.07 1.41 5.34
C GLY A 54 2.23 1.67 3.85
N ILE A 55 3.44 1.54 3.30
CA ILE A 55 3.71 1.70 1.87
C ILE A 55 3.03 0.60 1.06
N VAL A 56 3.09 -0.65 1.51
CA VAL A 56 2.36 -1.76 0.86
C VAL A 56 0.86 -1.47 0.83
N GLY A 57 0.27 -1.06 1.94
CA GLY A 57 -1.15 -0.69 1.99
C GLY A 57 -1.48 0.50 1.09
N LEU A 58 -0.60 1.50 1.03
CA LEU A 58 -0.79 2.65 0.17
C LEU A 58 -0.78 2.28 -1.32
N LEU A 59 0.10 1.38 -1.73
CA LEU A 59 0.35 1.09 -3.15
C LEU A 59 -0.35 -0.16 -3.67
N HIS A 60 -1.00 -0.95 -2.80
CA HIS A 60 -1.53 -2.29 -3.15
C HIS A 60 -2.29 -2.35 -4.48
N ASP A 61 -3.12 -1.35 -4.77
CA ASP A 61 -3.96 -1.28 -5.97
C ASP A 61 -3.59 -0.10 -6.91
N ALA A 62 -2.36 0.42 -6.87
CA ALA A 62 -2.03 1.69 -7.52
C ALA A 62 -2.09 1.66 -9.06
N ASP A 63 -2.25 0.48 -9.68
CA ASP A 63 -2.50 0.29 -11.11
C ASP A 63 -3.97 0.01 -11.45
N TYR A 64 -4.87 -0.04 -10.46
CA TYR A 64 -6.26 -0.45 -10.65
C TYR A 64 -7.00 0.45 -11.65
N GLU A 65 -6.78 1.76 -11.60
CA GLU A 65 -7.44 2.71 -12.52
C GLU A 65 -7.09 2.42 -13.99
N GLN A 66 -5.86 1.96 -14.26
CA GLN A 66 -5.37 1.63 -15.60
C GLN A 66 -5.76 0.21 -16.04
N THR A 67 -5.88 -0.71 -15.08
CA THR A 67 -6.13 -2.14 -15.32
C THR A 67 -7.58 -2.56 -15.11
N ARG A 68 -8.49 -1.64 -14.72
CA ARG A 68 -9.91 -1.93 -14.44
C ARG A 68 -10.62 -2.70 -15.57
N SER A 69 -10.26 -2.44 -16.83
CA SER A 69 -10.82 -3.14 -18.00
C SER A 69 -10.08 -4.42 -18.39
N TYR A 70 -8.92 -4.67 -17.77
CA TYR A 70 -8.01 -5.78 -18.02
C TYR A 70 -7.51 -6.37 -16.69
N PRO A 71 -8.38 -7.05 -15.90
CA PRO A 71 -8.04 -7.52 -14.56
C PRO A 71 -6.82 -8.46 -14.53
N GLU A 72 -6.54 -9.16 -15.63
CA GLU A 72 -5.35 -10.00 -15.79
C GLU A 72 -4.01 -9.25 -15.74
N LYS A 73 -4.05 -7.92 -15.92
CA LYS A 73 -2.88 -7.04 -15.87
C LYS A 73 -2.68 -6.37 -14.50
N HIS A 74 -3.68 -6.43 -13.64
CA HIS A 74 -3.63 -5.84 -12.31
C HIS A 74 -2.53 -6.50 -11.46
N GLY A 75 -1.75 -5.70 -10.77
CA GLY A 75 -0.54 -6.08 -10.04
C GLY A 75 0.70 -6.28 -10.92
N ILE A 76 0.55 -6.51 -12.23
CA ILE A 76 1.67 -6.65 -13.17
C ILE A 76 2.16 -5.28 -13.59
N VAL A 77 1.25 -4.40 -14.00
CA VAL A 77 1.58 -3.03 -14.45
C VAL A 77 2.26 -2.23 -13.33
N LEU A 78 1.90 -2.50 -12.08
CA LEU A 78 2.53 -1.89 -10.92
C LEU A 78 4.00 -2.33 -10.70
N ALA A 79 4.36 -3.54 -11.13
CA ALA A 79 5.67 -4.15 -10.89
C ALA A 79 6.71 -3.84 -11.98
N GLU A 80 6.27 -3.30 -13.12
CA GLU A 80 7.10 -2.89 -14.27
C GLU A 80 7.61 -1.45 -14.15
#